data_AF-A0A6G9FQS2-F1
#
_entry.id   AF-A0A6G9FQS2-F1
#
_cell.length_a   1.000
_cell.length_b   1.000
_cell.length_c   1.000
_cell.angle_alpha   90.00
_cell.angle_beta   90.00
_cell.angle_gamma   90.00
#
_symmetry.space_group_name_H-M   'P 1'
#
loop_
_entity.id
_entity.type
_entity.pdbx_description
1 polymer ?
#
loop_
_entity_poly.entity_id
_entity_poly.type
_entity_poly.pdbx_seq_one_letter_code
_entity_poly.pdbx_strand_id
1 'polypeptide(L)'
;MQPWAPSLENDLRHLLNAWDPIGVADDVQDEYDCMLAPLLQRLRGGANQTGIGEFLRHELEDHFGLDPLGLRPEAMATRVIAWWTAAGKAGGTGSA
;
A
#
# COMPACT_ATOMS: atom_id res chain seq x y z
N MET A 1 -17.43 5.98 -1.41
CA MET A 1 -16.05 5.64 -1.82
C MET A 1 -16.01 5.68 -3.35
N GLN A 2 -15.06 6.40 -3.94
CA GLN A 2 -14.94 6.44 -5.40
C GLN A 2 -14.27 5.13 -5.86
N PRO A 3 -14.84 4.39 -6.82
CA PRO A 3 -14.25 3.13 -7.28
C PRO A 3 -12.90 3.41 -7.95
N TRP A 4 -11.86 2.67 -7.55
CA TRP A 4 -10.54 2.74 -8.16
C TRP A 4 -10.49 1.88 -9.41
N ALA A 5 -9.46 2.09 -10.25
CA ALA A 5 -9.22 1.16 -11.35
C ALA A 5 -8.89 -0.22 -10.76
N PRO A 6 -9.56 -1.32 -11.16
CA PRO A 6 -9.34 -2.65 -10.58
C PRO A 6 -7.88 -3.11 -10.61
N SER A 7 -7.09 -2.64 -11.60
CA SER A 7 -5.66 -2.91 -11.68
C SER A 7 -4.85 -2.27 -10.55
N LEU A 8 -5.21 -1.05 -10.10
CA LEU A 8 -4.49 -0.37 -9.02
C LEU A 8 -4.72 -1.03 -7.67
N GLU A 9 -5.95 -1.49 -7.40
CA GLU A 9 -6.27 -2.23 -6.18
C GLU A 9 -5.54 -3.58 -6.16
N ASN A 10 -5.55 -4.32 -7.27
CA ASN A 10 -4.86 -5.61 -7.36
C ASN A 10 -3.34 -5.46 -7.22
N ASP A 11 -2.72 -4.49 -7.89
CA ASP A 11 -1.28 -4.26 -7.77
C ASP A 11 -0.89 -3.89 -6.33
N LEU A 12 -1.68 -3.04 -5.67
CA LEU A 12 -1.43 -2.67 -4.28
C LEU A 12 -1.65 -3.86 -3.34
N ARG A 13 -2.68 -4.68 -3.58
CA ARG A 13 -2.90 -5.94 -2.84
C ARG A 13 -1.69 -6.85 -2.96
N HIS A 14 -1.16 -7.05 -4.17
CA HIS A 14 0.05 -7.87 -4.37
C HIS A 14 1.26 -7.32 -3.62
N LEU A 15 1.42 -6.00 -3.55
CA LEU A 15 2.49 -5.39 -2.76
C LEU A 15 2.35 -5.65 -1.26
N LEU A 16 1.13 -5.60 -0.72
CA LEU A 16 0.86 -5.88 0.70
C LEU A 16 0.97 -7.37 1.02
N ASN A 17 0.44 -8.25 0.17
CA ASN A 17 0.57 -9.70 0.31
C ASN A 17 2.04 -10.16 0.17
N ALA A 18 2.88 -9.44 -0.58
CA ALA A 18 4.31 -9.72 -0.64
C ALA A 18 5.11 -9.17 0.55
N TRP A 19 4.51 -8.26 1.34
CA TRP A 19 5.09 -7.80 2.60
C TRP A 19 4.72 -8.73 3.75
N ASP A 20 3.46 -9.16 3.78
CA ASP A 20 2.88 -10.17 4.67
C ASP A 20 3.28 -10.06 6.15
N PRO A 21 3.02 -8.92 6.82
CA PRO A 21 3.42 -8.73 8.21
C PRO A 21 2.79 -9.73 9.19
N ILE A 22 1.64 -10.32 8.87
CA ILE A 22 0.95 -11.32 9.70
C ILE A 22 1.40 -12.75 9.35
N GLY A 23 1.82 -12.99 8.09
CA GLY A 23 2.22 -14.32 7.63
C GLY A 23 1.07 -15.19 7.10
N VAL A 24 -0.02 -14.56 6.61
CA VAL A 24 -1.25 -15.25 6.18
C VAL A 24 -1.53 -15.10 4.70
N ALA A 25 -0.65 -14.42 3.94
CA ALA A 25 -0.90 -14.11 2.55
C ALA A 25 -1.06 -15.36 1.67
N ASP A 26 -0.48 -16.50 2.04
CA ASP A 26 -0.66 -17.77 1.30
C ASP A 26 -2.05 -18.41 1.52
N ASP A 27 -2.69 -18.14 2.65
CA ASP A 27 -3.99 -18.69 3.04
C ASP A 27 -5.15 -17.74 2.71
N VAL A 28 -4.95 -16.43 2.93
CA VAL A 28 -5.98 -15.39 2.84
C VAL A 28 -5.42 -14.19 2.07
N GLN A 29 -5.89 -14.01 0.83
CA GLN A 29 -5.35 -13.01 -0.09
C GLN A 29 -5.94 -11.60 0.12
N ASP A 30 -7.03 -11.46 0.87
CA ASP A 30 -7.77 -10.23 1.13
C ASP A 30 -7.56 -9.67 2.55
N GLU A 31 -6.71 -10.29 3.37
CA GLU A 31 -6.42 -9.86 4.75
C GLU A 31 -6.05 -8.38 4.82
N TYR A 32 -5.22 -7.93 3.88
CA TYR A 32 -4.71 -6.56 3.84
C TYR A 32 -5.61 -5.59 3.06
N ASP A 33 -6.80 -6.02 2.60
CA ASP A 33 -7.71 -5.20 1.80
C ASP A 33 -8.20 -3.95 2.52
N CYS A 34 -8.29 -4.03 3.85
CA CYS A 34 -8.67 -2.91 4.71
C CYS A 34 -7.75 -1.69 4.52
N MET A 35 -6.47 -1.90 4.15
CA MET A 35 -5.49 -0.83 3.93
C MET A 35 -5.53 -0.25 2.51
N LEU A 36 -6.14 -0.93 1.53
CA LEU A 36 -6.08 -0.53 0.11
C LEU A 36 -6.69 0.84 -0.13
N ALA A 37 -7.96 1.03 0.24
CA ALA A 37 -8.65 2.29 0.03
C ALA A 37 -8.01 3.47 0.80
N PRO A 38 -7.65 3.33 2.10
CA PRO A 38 -6.90 4.35 2.84
C PRO A 38 -5.55 4.73 2.22
N LEU A 39 -4.80 3.76 1.69
CA LEU A 39 -3.51 4.00 1.03
C LEU A 39 -3.70 4.74 -0.30
N LEU A 40 -4.60 4.26 -1.16
CA LEU A 40 -4.89 4.90 -2.45
C LEU A 40 -5.37 6.34 -2.28
N GLN A 41 -6.20 6.60 -1.26
CA GLN A 41 -6.64 7.95 -0.94
C GLN A 41 -5.47 8.86 -0.56
N ARG A 42 -4.55 8.39 0.29
CA ARG A 42 -3.35 9.14 0.70
C ARG A 42 -2.41 9.41 -0.48
N LEU A 43 -2.15 8.38 -1.30
CA LEU A 43 -1.30 8.51 -2.48
C LEU A 43 -1.87 9.51 -3.50
N ARG A 44 -3.19 9.46 -3.74
CA ARG A 44 -3.87 10.45 -4.58
C ARG A 44 -3.84 11.86 -3.97
N GLY A 45 -3.89 11.94 -2.64
CA GLY A 45 -3.73 13.19 -1.89
C GLY A 45 -2.30 13.75 -1.85
N GLY A 46 -1.33 13.06 -2.46
CA GLY A 46 0.07 13.50 -2.51
C GLY A 46 0.89 13.15 -1.26
N ALA A 47 0.47 12.15 -0.49
CA ALA A 47 1.26 11.65 0.63
C ALA A 47 2.65 11.20 0.16
N ASN A 48 3.67 11.63 0.91
CA ASN A 48 5.05 11.23 0.67
C ASN A 48 5.39 9.93 1.41
N GLN A 49 6.61 9.44 1.20
CA GLN A 49 7.13 8.22 1.83
C GLN A 49 6.98 8.22 3.35
N THR A 50 7.28 9.32 4.03
CA THR A 50 7.13 9.45 5.48
C THR A 50 5.68 9.27 5.91
N GLY A 51 4.74 9.97 5.27
CA GLY A 51 3.32 9.85 5.59
C GLY A 51 2.73 8.47 5.33
N ILE A 52 3.21 7.76 4.29
CA ILE A 52 2.83 6.36 4.06
C ILE A 52 3.44 5.43 5.11
N GLY A 53 4.71 5.65 5.49
CA GLY A 53 5.37 4.86 6.53
C GLY A 53 4.71 4.98 7.89
N GLU A 54 4.35 6.21 8.28
CA GLU A 54 3.60 6.48 9.53
C GLU A 54 2.23 5.79 9.53
N PHE A 55 1.52 5.84 8.39
CA PHE A 55 0.25 5.14 8.24
C PHE A 55 0.43 3.62 8.40
N LEU A 56 1.38 3.01 7.69
CA LEU A 56 1.62 1.57 7.78
C LEU A 56 2.03 1.15 9.19
N ARG A 57 2.88 1.92 9.86
CA ARG A 57 3.26 1.67 11.26
C ARG A 57 2.05 1.71 12.19
N HIS A 58 1.18 2.71 12.02
CA HIS A 58 -0.03 2.85 12.84
C HIS A 58 -1.00 1.67 12.62
N GLU A 59 -1.22 1.22 11.38
CA GLU A 59 -2.05 0.04 11.13
C GLU A 59 -1.44 -1.22 11.78
N LEU A 60 -0.12 -1.41 11.71
CA LEU A 60 0.54 -2.53 12.39
C LEU A 60 0.32 -2.49 13.91
N GLU A 61 0.56 -1.34 14.53
CA GLU A 61 0.47 -1.17 16.00
C GLU A 61 -0.98 -1.25 16.48
N ASP A 62 -1.87 -0.43 15.92
CA ASP A 62 -3.17 -0.16 16.52
C ASP A 62 -4.30 -1.02 15.93
N HIS A 63 -4.17 -1.46 14.67
CA HIS A 63 -5.19 -2.29 14.03
C HIS A 63 -4.84 -3.77 14.10
N PHE A 64 -3.59 -4.15 13.80
CA PHE A 64 -3.15 -5.55 13.83
C PHE A 64 -2.54 -5.98 15.17
N GLY A 65 -2.21 -5.04 16.07
CA GLY A 65 -1.60 -5.36 17.36
C GLY A 65 -0.19 -5.95 17.26
N LEU A 66 0.52 -5.66 16.17
CA LEU A 66 1.86 -6.16 15.88
C LEU A 66 2.93 -5.18 16.35
N ASP A 67 4.11 -5.70 16.71
CA ASP A 67 5.29 -4.87 16.90
C ASP A 67 5.89 -4.51 15.51
N PRO A 68 5.88 -3.23 15.11
CA PRO A 68 6.46 -2.83 13.83
C PRO A 68 7.99 -2.94 13.81
N LEU A 69 8.64 -3.10 14.98
CA LEU A 69 10.08 -3.24 15.12
C LEU A 69 10.53 -4.59 14.54
N GLY A 70 10.84 -4.59 13.25
CA GLY A 70 11.24 -5.78 12.49
C GLY A 70 10.42 -5.98 11.22
N LEU A 71 9.21 -5.42 11.18
CA LEU A 71 8.32 -5.45 10.00
C LEU A 71 8.66 -4.37 8.97
N ARG A 72 9.47 -3.37 9.35
CA ARG A 72 10.07 -2.37 8.44
C ARG A 72 9.02 -1.60 7.59
N PRO A 73 8.00 -0.98 8.20
CA PRO A 73 6.96 -0.25 7.48
C PRO A 73 7.50 0.88 6.57
N GLU A 74 8.64 1.49 6.90
CA GLU A 74 9.29 2.52 6.08
C GLU A 74 9.85 1.95 4.77
N ALA A 75 10.40 0.72 4.82
CA ALA A 75 10.87 0.04 3.62
C ALA A 75 9.68 -0.30 2.70
N MET A 76 8.56 -0.70 3.29
CA MET A 76 7.35 -0.95 2.51
C MET A 76 6.77 0.34 1.92
N ALA A 77 6.73 1.43 2.68
CA ALA A 77 6.33 2.74 2.18
C ALA A 77 7.17 3.20 0.98
N THR A 78 8.49 2.93 1.01
CA THR A 78 9.38 3.16 -0.13
C THR A 78 8.92 2.42 -1.39
N ARG A 79 8.58 1.12 -1.25
CA ARG A 79 8.09 0.28 -2.35
C ARG A 79 6.76 0.79 -2.89
N VAL A 80 5.83 1.17 -2.01
CA VAL A 80 4.52 1.73 -2.40
C VAL A 80 4.69 3.02 -3.21
N ILE A 81 5.52 3.97 -2.74
CA ILE A 81 5.77 5.23 -3.46
C ILE A 81 6.44 4.99 -4.82
N ALA A 82 7.41 4.08 -4.89
CA ALA A 82 8.07 3.72 -6.13
C ALA A 82 7.07 3.14 -7.15
N TRP A 83 6.20 2.22 -6.72
CA TRP A 83 5.13 1.69 -7.55
C TRP A 83 4.14 2.77 -8.01
N TRP A 84 3.65 3.61 -7.10
CA TRP A 84 2.69 4.67 -7.42
C TRP A 84 3.24 5.65 -8.46
N THR A 85 4.52 6.01 -8.33
CA THR A 85 5.21 6.89 -9.28
C THR A 85 5.34 6.24 -10.66
N ALA A 86 5.60 4.93 -10.72
CA ALA A 86 5.68 4.19 -11.97
C ALA A 86 4.31 4.05 -12.65
N ALA A 87 3.26 3.74 -11.88
CA ALA A 87 1.89 3.66 -12.37
C ALA A 87 1.41 5.01 -12.97
N GLY A 88 1.73 6.12 -12.32
CA GLY A 88 1.44 7.47 -12.85
C GLY A 88 2.17 7.79 -14.16
N LYS A 89 3.40 7.29 -14.34
CA LYS A 89 4.16 7.43 -15.60
C LYS A 89 3.57 6.57 -16.73
N ALA A 90 3.10 5.37 -16.42
CA ALA A 90 2.49 4.47 -17.40
C ALA A 90 1.14 5.00 -17.93
N GLY A 91 0.39 5.75 -17.12
CA GLY A 91 -0.84 6.43 -17.54
C GLY A 91 -0.62 7.73 -18.33
N GLY A 92 0.62 8.23 -18.42
CA GLY A 92 0.98 9.49 -19.04
C GLY A 92 1.38 9.42 -20.52
N THR A 93 1.39 8.24 -21.14
CA THR A 93 1.69 8.09 -22.57
C THR A 93 0.42 8.11 -23.41
N GLY A 94 -0.04 9.31 -23.76
CA GLY A 94 -1.21 9.47 -24.61
C GLY A 94 -1.57 10.92 -24.94
N SER A 95 -0.64 11.70 -25.48
CA SER A 95 -0.95 12.82 -26.39
C SER A 95 0.33 13.34 -27.04
N ALA A 96 0.46 13.05 -28.34
CA ALA A 96 1.21 13.85 -29.30
C ALA A 96 0.30 14.02 -30.52
#